data_AF-A0A7S3KVY6-F1
#
_entry.id   AF-A0A7S3KVY6-F1
#
_cell.length_a   1.000
_cell.length_b   1.000
_cell.length_c   1.000
_cell.angle_alpha   90.00
_cell.angle_beta   90.00
_cell.angle_gamma   90.00
#
_symmetry.space_group_name_H-M   'P 1'
#
loop_
_entity.id
_entity.type
_entity.pdbx_description
1 polymer ?
#
loop_
_entity_poly.entity_id
_entity_poly.type
_entity_poly.pdbx_seq_one_letter_code
_entity_poly.pdbx_strand_id
1 'polypeptide(L)'
;YYWDYEKGDCIIRQVNASLGYGYEYMGATSRLVVTPLTDRCWITITGAIHIKLGANPAGPAGTGKTESTKDLAKAIGVQCIVFNCSEQVDYVMSGRLFSGLAQQGCWTC
;
A
#
# COMPACT_ATOMS: atom_id res chain seq x y z
N TYR A 1 -7.18 8.59 11.07
CA TYR A 1 -7.12 7.41 11.97
C TYR A 1 -8.14 7.62 13.05
N TYR A 2 -9.00 6.64 13.28
CA TYR A 2 -10.11 6.72 14.21
C TYR A 2 -10.14 5.44 15.02
N TRP A 3 -10.08 5.54 16.35
CA TRP A 3 -10.30 4.39 17.22
C TRP A 3 -11.80 4.11 17.31
N ASP A 4 -12.23 2.95 16.85
CA ASP A 4 -13.60 2.46 16.94
C ASP A 4 -13.76 1.65 18.23
N TYR A 5 -14.42 2.24 19.23
CA TYR A 5 -14.58 1.63 20.56
C TYR A 5 -15.47 0.37 20.54
N GLU A 6 -16.41 0.27 19.61
CA GLU A 6 -17.29 -0.90 19.49
C GLU A 6 -16.53 -2.09 18.92
N LYS A 7 -15.66 -1.84 17.93
CA LYS A 7 -14.83 -2.87 17.30
C LYS A 7 -13.53 -3.16 18.04
N GLY A 8 -13.10 -2.23 18.90
CA GLY A 8 -11.78 -2.29 19.54
C GLY A 8 -10.65 -2.19 18.53
N ASP A 9 -10.83 -1.44 17.45
CA ASP A 9 -9.90 -1.40 16.32
C ASP A 9 -9.71 0.03 15.75
N CYS A 10 -8.55 0.28 15.16
CA CYS A 10 -8.21 1.53 14.50
C CYS A 10 -8.63 1.47 13.03
N ILE A 11 -9.60 2.31 12.68
CA ILE A 11 -10.09 2.49 11.32
C ILE A 11 -9.43 3.70 10.66
N ILE A 12 -8.91 3.49 9.46
CA ILE A 12 -8.44 4.53 8.56
C ILE A 12 -9.59 4.92 7.64
N ARG A 13 -9.90 6.22 7.59
CA ARG A 13 -10.90 6.77 6.67
C ARG A 13 -10.25 7.83 5.79
N GLN A 14 -10.47 7.72 4.48
CA GLN A 14 -9.98 8.67 3.48
C GLN A 14 -11.06 8.83 2.41
N VAL A 15 -11.67 10.00 2.32
CA VAL A 15 -12.86 10.26 1.47
C VAL A 15 -13.95 9.21 1.77
N ASN A 16 -14.32 8.39 0.79
CA ASN A 16 -15.35 7.35 0.94
C ASN A 16 -14.77 5.99 1.36
N ALA A 17 -13.44 5.85 1.38
CA ALA A 17 -12.77 4.60 1.71
C ALA A 17 -12.62 4.45 3.23
N SER A 18 -12.93 3.24 3.71
CA SER A 18 -12.68 2.79 5.08
C SER A 18 -11.85 1.51 5.04
N LEU A 19 -10.75 1.48 5.80
CA LEU A 19 -9.80 0.37 5.90
C LEU A 19 -9.44 0.13 7.37
N GLY A 20 -9.12 -1.11 7.75
CA GLY A 20 -8.49 -1.40 9.04
C GLY A 20 -7.01 -1.02 9.03
N TYR A 21 -6.46 -0.66 10.19
CA TYR A 21 -5.02 -0.50 10.36
C TYR A 21 -4.34 -1.87 10.45
N GLY A 22 -3.17 -2.05 9.82
CA GLY A 22 -2.52 -3.36 9.72
C GLY A 22 -1.66 -3.77 10.92
N TYR A 23 -1.32 -2.82 11.81
CA TYR A 23 -0.52 -3.05 13.03
C TYR A 23 0.86 -3.69 12.86
N GLU A 24 1.40 -3.74 11.65
CA GLU A 24 2.74 -4.27 11.45
C GLU A 24 3.81 -3.29 11.96
N TYR A 25 4.76 -3.82 12.72
CA TYR A 25 5.85 -3.04 13.30
C TYR A 25 6.93 -2.76 12.24
N MET A 26 7.09 -1.48 11.88
CA MET A 26 8.03 -1.03 10.86
C MET A 26 9.30 -0.38 11.43
N GLY A 27 9.36 -0.16 12.76
CA GLY A 27 10.44 0.59 13.40
C GLY A 27 10.51 2.07 12.98
N ALA A 28 11.67 2.70 13.23
CA ALA A 28 11.93 4.09 12.87
C ALA A 28 12.33 4.19 11.39
N THR A 29 11.34 4.41 10.52
CA THR A 29 11.56 4.60 9.08
C THR A 29 11.43 6.06 8.68
N SER A 30 12.17 6.48 7.66
CA SER A 30 12.00 7.80 7.06
C SER A 30 10.60 7.94 6.47
N ARG A 31 10.11 9.19 6.35
CA ARG A 31 8.79 9.50 5.78
C ARG A 31 8.94 10.34 4.53
N LEU A 32 8.05 10.12 3.57
CA LEU A 32 7.98 10.93 2.36
C LEU A 32 7.33 12.28 2.68
N VAL A 33 7.83 13.35 2.06
CA VAL A 33 7.15 14.66 2.14
C VAL A 33 5.85 14.58 1.36
N VAL A 34 4.72 14.81 2.04
CA VAL A 34 3.40 14.79 1.40
C VAL A 34 3.19 16.07 0.62
N THR A 35 2.91 15.93 -0.66
CA THR A 35 2.55 17.03 -1.58
C THR A 35 1.10 16.86 -2.05
N PRO A 36 0.47 17.89 -2.65
CA PRO A 36 -0.86 17.75 -3.25
C PRO A 36 -0.95 16.68 -4.36
N LEU A 37 0.17 16.30 -4.97
CA LEU A 37 0.21 15.19 -5.93
C LEU A 37 0.21 13.84 -5.21
N THR A 38 1.05 13.70 -4.18
CA THR A 38 1.12 12.48 -3.35
C THR A 38 -0.21 12.20 -2.66
N ASP A 39 -0.87 13.23 -2.12
CA ASP A 39 -2.17 13.09 -1.47
C ASP A 39 -3.24 12.56 -2.43
N ARG A 40 -3.32 13.12 -3.65
CA ARG A 40 -4.22 12.59 -4.70
C ARG A 40 -3.89 11.16 -5.11
N CYS A 41 -2.60 10.81 -5.18
CA CYS A 41 -2.18 9.44 -5.44
C CYS A 41 -2.66 8.50 -4.32
N TRP A 42 -2.51 8.91 -3.05
CA TRP A 42 -2.98 8.14 -1.90
C TRP A 42 -4.50 7.96 -1.89
N ILE A 43 -5.27 9.00 -2.21
CA ILE A 43 -6.74 8.91 -2.30
C ILE A 43 -7.14 7.84 -3.34
N THR A 44 -6.51 7.84 -4.52
CA THR A 44 -6.77 6.85 -5.57
C THR A 44 -6.42 5.43 -5.11
N ILE A 45 -5.26 5.26 -4.48
CA ILE A 45 -4.80 3.94 -4.02
C ILE A 45 -5.72 3.40 -2.92
N THR A 46 -6.00 4.19 -1.89
CA THR A 46 -6.91 3.81 -0.80
C THR A 46 -8.32 3.51 -1.32
N GLY A 47 -8.81 4.31 -2.28
CA GLY A 47 -10.08 4.07 -2.96
C GLY A 47 -10.12 2.72 -3.70
N ALA A 48 -9.07 2.39 -4.44
CA ALA A 48 -8.95 1.11 -5.14
C ALA A 48 -8.94 -0.08 -4.17
N ILE A 49 -8.18 0.01 -3.07
CA ILE A 49 -8.12 -1.04 -2.05
C ILE A 49 -9.48 -1.26 -1.39
N HIS A 50 -10.22 -0.18 -1.12
CA HIS A 50 -11.56 -0.26 -0.53
C HIS A 50 -12.53 -1.09 -1.39
N ILE A 51 -12.42 -0.98 -2.72
CA ILE A 51 -13.21 -1.77 -3.69
C ILE A 51 -12.51 -3.05 -4.17
N LYS A 52 -11.47 -3.51 -3.46
CA LYS A 52 -10.73 -4.75 -3.73
C LYS A 52 -10.02 -4.79 -5.10
N LEU A 53 -9.54 -3.64 -5.57
CA LEU A 53 -8.73 -3.49 -6.77
C LEU A 53 -7.29 -3.07 -6.45
N GLY A 54 -6.39 -3.29 -7.40
CA GLY A 54 -5.07 -2.68 -7.42
C GLY A 54 -5.11 -1.25 -7.97
N ALA A 55 -4.08 -0.46 -7.67
CA ALA A 55 -3.85 0.85 -8.24
C ALA A 55 -2.59 0.84 -9.10
N ASN A 56 -2.60 1.58 -10.21
CA ASN A 56 -1.45 1.72 -11.10
C ASN A 56 -1.02 3.20 -11.19
N PRO A 57 -0.18 3.69 -10.26
CA PRO A 57 0.42 5.01 -10.38
C PRO A 57 1.34 5.06 -11.61
N ALA A 58 1.01 5.92 -12.58
CA ALA A 58 1.77 6.08 -13.81
C ALA A 58 2.49 7.44 -13.86
N GLY A 59 3.68 7.46 -14.47
CA GLY A 59 4.49 8.67 -14.62
C GLY A 59 5.95 8.38 -14.98
N PRO A 60 6.75 9.41 -15.34
CA PRO A 60 8.15 9.25 -15.73
C PRO A 60 9.02 8.53 -14.69
N ALA A 61 10.18 8.04 -15.11
CA ALA A 61 11.16 7.45 -14.19
C ALA A 61 11.59 8.49 -13.13
N GLY A 62 11.80 8.04 -11.89
CA GLY A 62 12.29 8.89 -10.81
C GLY A 62 11.26 9.85 -10.17
N THR A 63 9.97 9.76 -10.50
CA THR A 63 8.93 10.65 -9.94
C THR A 63 8.29 10.14 -8.65
N GLY A 64 8.96 9.26 -7.90
CA GLY A 64 8.49 8.85 -6.55
C GLY A 64 7.29 7.90 -6.52
N LYS A 65 7.01 7.14 -7.59
CA LYS A 65 5.82 6.26 -7.68
C LYS A 65 5.85 5.14 -6.63
N THR A 66 6.94 4.38 -6.63
CA THR A 66 7.18 3.27 -5.69
C THR A 66 7.26 3.78 -4.26
N GLU A 67 7.93 4.91 -4.06
CA GLU A 67 8.11 5.56 -2.77
C GLU A 67 6.78 6.05 -2.19
N SER A 68 5.90 6.62 -3.03
CA SER A 68 4.56 7.06 -2.63
C SER A 68 3.69 5.90 -2.18
N THR A 69 3.71 4.77 -2.91
CA THR A 69 2.98 3.55 -2.53
C THR A 69 3.52 2.94 -1.24
N LYS A 70 4.85 2.85 -1.11
CA LYS A 70 5.52 2.32 0.08
C LYS A 70 5.26 3.20 1.31
N ASP A 71 5.23 4.51 1.15
CA ASP A 71 4.95 5.43 2.26
C ASP A 71 3.50 5.35 2.74
N LEU A 72 2.54 5.19 1.82
CA LEU A 72 1.15 4.90 2.16
C LEU A 72 1.02 3.56 2.92
N ALA A 73 1.69 2.50 2.47
CA ALA A 73 1.64 1.20 3.15
C ALA A 73 2.15 1.31 4.61
N LYS A 74 3.25 2.04 4.84
CA LYS A 74 3.74 2.36 6.20
C LYS A 74 2.74 3.19 7.00
N ALA A 75 1.96 4.05 6.35
CA ALA A 75 0.93 4.85 7.02
C ALA A 75 -0.30 3.99 7.37
N ILE A 76 -0.58 2.93 6.62
CA ILE A 76 -1.66 1.97 6.90
C ILE A 76 -1.21 0.86 7.87
N GLY A 77 0.09 0.72 8.11
CA GLY A 77 0.65 -0.30 9.00
C GLY A 77 0.72 -1.67 8.34
N VAL A 78 0.99 -1.71 7.02
CA VAL A 78 1.14 -2.93 6.23
C VAL A 78 2.50 -2.94 5.53
N GLN A 79 3.16 -4.09 5.52
CA GLN A 79 4.43 -4.33 4.87
C GLN A 79 4.24 -4.31 3.36
N CYS A 80 4.98 -3.43 2.71
CA CYS A 80 5.06 -3.33 1.26
C CYS A 80 6.32 -4.04 0.77
N ILE A 81 6.12 -5.14 0.06
CA ILE A 81 7.16 -5.89 -0.64
C ILE A 81 7.35 -5.23 -2.01
N VAL A 82 8.52 -4.68 -2.27
CA VAL A 82 8.84 -4.12 -3.59
C VAL A 82 9.37 -5.24 -4.47
N PHE A 83 8.69 -5.52 -5.58
CA PHE A 83 9.07 -6.54 -6.54
C PHE A 83 9.55 -5.89 -7.84
N ASN A 84 10.81 -6.13 -8.18
CA ASN A 84 11.39 -5.58 -9.41
C ASN A 84 11.13 -6.52 -10.58
N CYS A 85 10.36 -6.06 -11.57
CA CYS A 85 10.13 -6.78 -12.81
C CYS A 85 11.34 -6.68 -13.74
N SER A 86 11.91 -7.82 -14.10
CA SER A 86 13.00 -7.93 -15.07
C SER A 86 12.69 -9.02 -16.10
N GLU A 87 13.49 -9.12 -17.16
CA GLU A 87 13.37 -10.18 -18.17
C GLU A 87 13.57 -11.59 -17.61
N GLN A 88 14.17 -11.71 -16.42
CA GLN A 88 14.38 -12.99 -15.73
C GLN A 88 13.15 -13.43 -14.91
N VAL A 89 12.15 -12.56 -14.75
CA VAL A 89 10.93 -12.88 -14.01
C VAL A 89 10.02 -13.73 -14.89
N ASP A 90 9.85 -14.99 -14.51
CA ASP A 90 8.90 -15.91 -15.14
C ASP A 90 7.54 -15.93 -14.41
N TYR A 91 6.58 -16.60 -15.02
CA TYR A 91 5.24 -16.76 -14.45
C TYR A 91 5.24 -17.64 -13.19
N VAL A 92 6.24 -18.50 -13.01
CA VAL A 92 6.35 -19.38 -11.84
C VAL A 92 6.75 -18.56 -10.61
N MET A 93 7.71 -17.66 -10.75
CA MET A 93 8.11 -16.68 -9.74
C MET A 93 6.95 -15.77 -9.37
N SER A 94 6.22 -15.27 -10.38
CA SER A 94 5.02 -14.44 -10.15
C SER A 94 3.92 -15.22 -9.41
N GLY A 95 3.70 -16.49 -9.76
CA GLY A 95 2.74 -17.36 -9.08
C GLY A 95 3.11 -17.61 -7.62
N ARG A 96 4.40 -17.81 -7.31
CA ARG A 96 4.89 -17.92 -5.93
C ARG A 96 4.70 -16.63 -5.14
N LEU A 97 4.97 -15.48 -5.75
CA LEU A 97 4.75 -14.16 -5.14
C LEU A 97 3.27 -13.98 -4.78
N PHE A 98 2.35 -14.18 -5.74
CA PHE A 98 0.92 -14.02 -5.50
C PHE A 98 0.37 -15.03 -4.48
N SER A 99 0.84 -16.28 -4.49
CA SER A 99 0.47 -17.27 -3.49
C SER A 99 0.85 -16.82 -2.07
N GLY A 100 2.04 -16.24 -1.90
CA GLY A 100 2.47 -15.68 -0.61
C GLY A 100 1.64 -14.46 -0.19
N LEU A 101 1.38 -13.54 -1.12
CA LEU A 101 0.57 -12.34 -0.86
C LEU A 101 -0.86 -12.69 -0.43
N ALA A 102 -1.49 -13.67 -1.08
CA ALA A 102 -2.83 -14.12 -0.73
C ALA A 102 -2.91 -14.74 0.68
N GLN A 103 -1.85 -15.40 1.13
CA GLN A 103 -1.80 -16.03 2.45
C GLN A 103 -1.53 -15.04 3.58
N GLN A 104 -0.68 -14.04 3.33
CA GLN A 104 -0.25 -13.10 4.38
C GLN A 104 -1.07 -11.82 4.42
N GLY A 105 -1.76 -11.46 3.33
CA GLY A 105 -2.45 -10.17 3.22
C GLY A 105 -1.49 -8.98 3.09
N CYS A 106 -0.21 -9.23 2.79
CA CYS A 106 0.79 -8.20 2.55
C CYS A 106 0.52 -7.47 1.22
N TRP A 107 1.12 -6.29 1.08
CA TRP A 107 1.03 -5.50 -0.14
C TRP A 107 2.31 -5.67 -0.96
N THR A 108 2.18 -5.84 -2.28
CA THR A 108 3.30 -5.72 -3.22
C THR A 108 3.18 -4.47 -4.10
N CYS A 109 4.31 -3.87 -4.45
CA CYS A 109 4.39 -2.85 -5.51
C CYS A 109 5.51 -3.17 -6.50
#